data_AF-A0A6J6ZMJ7-F1
#
_entry.id   AF-A0A6J6ZMJ7-F1
#
_cell.length_a   1.000
_cell.length_b   1.000
_cell.length_c   1.000
_cell.angle_alpha   90.00
_cell.angle_beta   90.00
_cell.angle_gamma   90.00
#
_symmetry.space_group_name_H-M   'P 1'
#
loop_
_entity.id
_entity.type
_entity.pdbx_description
1 polymer ?
#
loop_
_entity_poly.entity_id
_entity_poly.type
_entity_poly.pdbx_seq_one_letter_code
_entity_poly.pdbx_strand_id
1 'polypeptide(L)'
;MIRGRIDAVYEINGRFEVIDWKTGATTLGESAAVQLAVYRLAWAKLKGIDPALVSAAFHYVPISKTDRPADLLSEAQLIALITGAS
;
A
#
# COMPACT_ATOMS: atom_id res chain seq x y z
N MET A 1 -5.38 -16.32 -10.77
CA MET A 1 -6.06 -15.62 -9.66
C MET A 1 -4.99 -15.19 -8.67
N ILE A 2 -4.88 -13.90 -8.38
CA ILE A 2 -3.99 -13.36 -7.32
C ILE A 2 -4.81 -13.26 -6.04
N ARG A 3 -4.27 -13.75 -4.92
CA ARG A 3 -4.87 -13.65 -3.58
C ARG A 3 -3.87 -12.96 -2.66
N GLY A 4 -4.35 -12.01 -1.87
CA GLY A 4 -3.57 -11.29 -0.86
C GLY A 4 -4.40 -11.04 0.39
N ARG A 5 -3.73 -10.64 1.47
CA ARG A 5 -4.36 -10.27 2.74
C ARG A 5 -3.83 -8.90 3.14
N ILE A 6 -4.75 -7.98 3.38
CA ILE A 6 -4.44 -6.69 4.02
C ILE A 6 -4.52 -6.92 5.53
N ASP A 7 -3.51 -6.49 6.28
CA ASP A 7 -3.45 -6.69 7.72
C ASP A 7 -4.46 -5.78 8.46
N ALA A 8 -4.47 -4.48 8.13
CA ALA A 8 -5.44 -3.54 8.68
C ALA A 8 -5.79 -2.41 7.70
N VAL A 9 -7.00 -1.86 7.85
CA VAL A 9 -7.43 -0.62 7.21
C VAL A 9 -8.13 0.25 8.24
N TYR A 10 -7.70 1.51 8.33
CA TYR A 10 -8.29 2.50 9.22
C TYR A 10 -9.04 3.54 8.40
N GLU A 11 -10.21 3.94 8.87
CA GLU A 11 -10.94 5.09 8.32
C GLU A 11 -10.73 6.31 9.22
N ILE A 12 -10.32 7.44 8.62
CA ILE A 12 -10.06 8.70 9.30
C ILE A 12 -10.69 9.81 8.47
N ASN A 13 -11.76 10.43 8.98
CA ASN A 13 -12.45 11.56 8.36
C ASN A 13 -12.83 11.32 6.88
N GLY A 14 -13.36 10.13 6.57
CA GLY A 14 -13.78 9.74 5.22
C GLY A 14 -12.63 9.38 4.26
N ARG A 15 -11.39 9.29 4.76
CA ARG A 15 -10.22 8.74 4.05
C ARG A 15 -9.81 7.42 4.68
N PHE A 16 -9.11 6.58 3.93
CA PHE A 16 -8.65 5.28 4.40
C PHE A 16 -7.12 5.23 4.43
N GLU A 17 -6.54 4.57 5.44
CA GLU A 17 -5.12 4.23 5.50
C GLU A 17 -4.97 2.71 5.66
N VAL A 18 -4.34 2.07 4.67
CA VAL A 18 -3.96 0.66 4.73
C VAL A 18 -2.66 0.50 5.51
N ILE A 19 -2.62 -0.42 6.47
CA ILE A 19 -1.42 -0.72 7.26
C ILE A 19 -1.01 -2.17 7.04
N ASP A 20 0.29 -2.38 6.81
CA ASP A 20 0.96 -3.68 6.79
C ASP A 20 2.02 -3.72 7.90
N TRP A 21 1.97 -4.75 8.76
CA TRP A 21 2.83 -4.84 9.95
C TRP A 21 4.14 -5.56 9.64
N LYS A 22 5.26 -4.95 10.02
CA LYS A 22 6.60 -5.54 9.93
C LYS A 22 7.13 -5.86 11.31
N THR A 23 7.54 -7.11 11.50
CA THR A 23 8.15 -7.61 12.74
C THR A 23 9.68 -7.49 12.76
N GLY A 24 10.30 -7.16 11.61
CA GLY A 24 11.72 -6.79 11.53
C GLY A 24 11.93 -5.28 11.74
N ALA A 25 13.16 -4.88 12.05
CA ALA A 25 13.53 -3.48 12.25
C ALA A 25 14.07 -2.79 10.98
N THR A 26 14.42 -3.55 9.95
CA THR A 26 14.94 -3.00 8.68
C THR A 26 13.82 -2.38 7.88
N THR A 27 13.93 -1.08 7.58
CA THR A 27 13.05 -0.41 6.63
C THR A 27 13.26 -0.98 5.23
N LEU A 28 12.17 -1.38 4.58
CA LEU A 28 12.20 -1.92 3.23
C LEU A 28 12.41 -0.80 2.21
N GLY A 29 13.06 -1.15 1.09
CA GLY A 29 13.27 -0.22 -0.02
C GLY A 29 12.05 -0.07 -0.93
N GLU A 30 12.24 0.65 -2.05
CA GLU A 30 11.20 1.02 -3.01
C GLU A 30 10.43 -0.18 -3.59
N SER A 31 11.09 -1.35 -3.73
CA SER A 31 10.43 -2.57 -4.22
C SER A 31 9.30 -3.04 -3.31
N ALA A 32 9.37 -2.79 -2.00
CA ALA A 32 8.30 -3.12 -1.08
C ALA A 32 7.11 -2.15 -1.19
N ALA A 33 7.34 -0.91 -1.65
CA ALA A 33 6.25 0.06 -1.86
C ALA A 33 5.26 -0.40 -2.94
N VAL A 34 5.68 -1.28 -3.86
CA VAL A 34 4.80 -1.95 -4.83
C VAL A 34 3.68 -2.71 -4.11
N GLN A 35 3.97 -3.40 -3.01
CA GLN A 35 2.96 -4.12 -2.23
C GLN A 35 1.89 -3.17 -1.68
N LEU A 36 2.31 -2.05 -1.09
CA LEU A 36 1.40 -1.02 -0.57
C LEU A 36 0.55 -0.40 -1.68
N ALA A 37 1.14 -0.15 -2.85
CA ALA A 37 0.42 0.37 -4.02
C ALA A 37 -0.68 -0.61 -4.49
N VAL A 38 -0.37 -1.92 -4.55
CA VAL A 38 -1.37 -2.95 -4.87
C VAL A 38 -2.47 -3.01 -3.82
N TYR A 39 -2.12 -2.96 -2.53
CA TYR A 39 -3.10 -3.06 -1.45
C TYR A 39 -4.07 -1.87 -1.41
N ARG A 40 -3.58 -0.62 -1.57
CA ARG A 40 -4.47 0.55 -1.59
C ARG A 40 -5.44 0.50 -2.78
N LEU A 41 -4.99 0.05 -3.95
CA LEU A 41 -5.83 -0.09 -5.13
C LEU A 41 -6.86 -1.21 -4.96
N ALA A 42 -6.46 -2.34 -4.38
CA ALA A 42 -7.36 -3.44 -4.07
C ALA A 42 -8.47 -3.00 -3.11
N TRP A 43 -8.13 -2.24 -2.06
CA TRP A 43 -9.13 -1.70 -1.14
C TRP A 43 -10.06 -0.68 -1.80
N ALA A 44 -9.51 0.28 -2.55
CA ALA A 44 -10.28 1.28 -3.27
C ALA A 44 -11.30 0.63 -4.23
N LYS A 45 -10.85 -0.38 -4.97
CA LYS A 45 -11.71 -1.17 -5.88
C LYS A 45 -12.78 -1.96 -5.13
N LEU A 46 -12.44 -2.59 -4.00
CA LEU A 46 -13.40 -3.31 -3.17
C LEU A 46 -14.50 -2.39 -2.62
N LYS A 47 -14.16 -1.13 -2.30
CA LYS A 47 -15.09 -0.13 -1.77
C LYS A 47 -15.78 0.71 -2.84
N GLY A 48 -15.34 0.64 -4.10
CA GLY A 48 -15.86 1.47 -5.18
C GLY A 48 -15.56 2.96 -5.00
N ILE A 49 -14.39 3.30 -4.45
CA ILE A 49 -13.96 4.69 -4.17
C ILE A 49 -12.71 5.06 -4.97
N ASP A 50 -12.44 6.36 -5.10
CA ASP A 50 -11.21 6.88 -5.70
C ASP A 50 -9.96 6.41 -4.90
N PRO A 51 -8.96 5.77 -5.53
CA PRO A 51 -7.69 5.43 -4.90
C PRO A 51 -6.95 6.61 -4.23
N ALA A 52 -7.21 7.85 -4.63
CA ALA A 52 -6.67 9.06 -3.99
C ALA A 52 -7.22 9.28 -2.56
N LEU A 53 -8.28 8.57 -2.18
CA LEU A 53 -8.82 8.54 -0.81
C LEU A 53 -8.17 7.47 0.07
N VAL A 54 -7.25 6.67 -0.47
CA VAL A 54 -6.61 5.55 0.24
C VAL A 54 -5.09 5.73 0.26
N SER A 55 -4.53 6.03 1.44
CA SER A 55 -3.09 5.96 1.69
C SER A 55 -2.68 4.54 2.13
N ALA A 56 -1.37 4.27 2.18
CA ALA A 56 -0.85 3.03 2.72
C ALA A 56 0.51 3.22 3.40
N ALA A 57 0.79 2.42 4.42
CA ALA A 57 2.00 2.51 5.21
C ALA A 57 2.49 1.16 5.71
N PHE A 58 3.80 1.06 5.96
CA PHE A 58 4.38 -0.01 6.76
C PHE A 58 4.50 0.43 8.21
N HIS A 59 4.08 -0.41 9.15
CA HIS A 59 4.35 -0.19 10.56
C HIS A 59 5.34 -1.22 11.12
N TYR A 60 6.55 -0.76 11.45
CA TYR A 60 7.65 -1.56 11.99
C TYR A 60 7.52 -1.63 13.51
N VAL A 61 6.97 -2.74 14.00
CA VAL A 61 6.62 -2.95 15.41
C VAL A 61 7.82 -2.80 16.36
N PRO A 62 9.01 -3.40 16.10
CA PRO A 62 10.11 -3.36 17.06
C PRO A 62 10.67 -1.96 17.32
N ILE A 63 10.53 -1.06 16.34
CA ILE A 63 11.07 0.31 16.41
C ILE A 63 9.96 1.37 16.48
N SER A 64 8.70 0.95 16.60
CA SER A 64 7.52 1.81 16.64
C SER A 64 7.51 2.90 15.55
N LYS A 65 7.93 2.54 14.33
CA LYS A 65 8.02 3.47 13.20
C LYS A 65 6.93 3.15 12.18
N THR A 66 6.17 4.17 11.78
CA THR A 66 5.28 4.08 10.62
C THR A 66 5.91 4.81 9.44
N ASP A 67 6.19 4.08 8.38
CA ASP A 67 6.75 4.57 7.13
C ASP A 67 5.64 4.75 6.10
N ARG A 68 5.48 5.97 5.61
CA ARG A 68 4.42 6.40 4.68
C ARG A 68 5.06 6.86 3.37
N PRO A 69 5.29 5.95 2.39
CA PRO A 69 5.81 6.34 1.10
C PRO A 69 4.86 7.34 0.42
N ALA A 70 5.39 8.48 -0.02
CA ALA A 70 4.60 9.53 -0.68
C ALA A 70 4.19 9.14 -2.11
N ASP A 71 5.07 8.45 -2.83
CA ASP A 71 4.95 8.18 -4.27
C ASP A 71 4.57 6.73 -4.56
N LEU A 72 3.46 6.27 -3.96
CA LEU A 72 2.92 4.94 -4.28
C LEU A 72 2.43 4.89 -5.72
N LEU A 73 2.93 3.92 -6.48
CA LEU A 73 2.57 3.72 -7.88
C LEU A 73 1.05 3.72 -8.10
N SER A 74 0.64 4.35 -9.19
CA SER A 74 -0.73 4.26 -9.72
C SER A 74 -0.96 2.90 -10.40
N GLU A 75 -2.21 2.60 -10.71
CA GLU A 75 -2.57 1.39 -11.47
C GLU A 75 -1.84 1.33 -12.82
N ALA A 76 -1.80 2.44 -13.56
CA ALA A 76 -1.11 2.53 -14.84
C ALA A 76 0.40 2.27 -14.69
N GLN A 77 1.05 2.83 -13.66
CA GLN A 77 2.47 2.61 -13.40
C GLN A 77 2.76 1.17 -12.98
N LEU A 78 1.87 0.52 -12.22
CA LEU A 78 2.00 -0.89 -11.87
C LEU A 78 1.84 -1.80 -13.10
N ILE A 79 0.91 -1.48 -14.00
CA ILE A 79 0.76 -2.20 -15.27
C ILE A 79 2.05 -2.09 -16.08
N ALA A 80 2.57 -0.87 -16.26
CA ALA A 80 3.81 -0.62 -16.99
C ALA A 80 5.00 -1.41 -16.40
N LEU A 81 5.14 -1.41 -15.07
CA LEU A 81 6.16 -2.17 -14.35
C LEU A 81 6.08 -3.68 -14.62
N ILE A 82 4.87 -4.25 -14.63
CA ILE A 82 4.66 -5.70 -14.82
C ILE A 82 4.82 -6.11 -16.29
N THR A 83 4.40 -5.26 -17.23
CA THR A 83 4.48 -5.55 -18.66
C THR A 83 5.83 -5.18 -19.27
N GLY A 84 6.71 -4.50 -18.53
CA GLY A 84 7.98 -3.98 -19.03
C GLY A 84 7.80 -2.89 -20.10
N ALA A 85 6.63 -2.24 -20.12
CA ALA A 85 6.37 -1.15 -21.06
C ALA A 85 7.03 0.12 -20.51
N SER A 86 8.03 0.64 -21.22
CA SER A 86 8.71 1.91 -20.93
C SER A 86 8.00 3.08 -21.59
#